data_AF-A0A661I333-F1
#
_entry.id   AF-A0A661I333-F1
#
_cell.length_a   1.000
_cell.length_b   1.000
_cell.length_c   1.000
_cell.angle_alpha   90.00
_cell.angle_beta   90.00
_cell.angle_gamma   90.00
#
_symmetry.space_group_name_H-M   'P 1'
#
loop_
_entity.id
_entity.type
_entity.pdbx_description
1 polymer ?
#
loop_
_entity_poly.entity_id
_entity_poly.type
_entity_poly.pdbx_seq_one_letter_code
_entity_poly.pdbx_strand_id
1 'polypeptide(L)'
;MFKYLIIMFFTICAVFAQNQDDTIELTAIQKAWLVANPKITMVVPKNFPRSYLNKDGKLEGMDIDYFNLIEKKLGIKFDKTILEWHSALKRAMNHEVDLIINAGKLKYREPYLNFSKIYFAIPQAIVTHENEPEISDINDLCGKKIALHRESSRAKFLQKNYPCIKLLKVTSKKDILYSVVMNKAYAGFDNFDS
;
A
#
# COMPACT_ATOMS: atom_id res chain seq x y z
N MET A 1 47.70 -13.98 37.11
CA MET A 1 46.81 -13.93 38.29
C MET A 1 46.20 -12.54 38.39
N PHE A 2 44.97 -12.37 37.90
CA PHE A 2 44.08 -11.27 38.25
C PHE A 2 42.66 -11.83 38.22
N LYS A 3 42.02 -11.86 39.39
CA LYS A 3 40.63 -12.29 39.61
C LYS A 3 39.74 -11.07 39.37
N TYR A 4 38.76 -11.17 38.47
CA TYR A 4 37.60 -10.29 38.49
C TYR A 4 36.33 -11.12 38.55
N LEU A 5 35.58 -10.82 39.61
CA LEU A 5 34.37 -11.45 40.10
C LEU A 5 33.18 -10.97 39.25
N ILE A 6 32.53 -11.89 38.54
CA ILE A 6 31.27 -11.63 37.84
C ILE A 6 30.17 -11.56 38.91
N ILE A 7 29.73 -10.36 39.25
CA ILE A 7 28.50 -10.15 40.03
C ILE A 7 27.36 -10.04 39.03
N MET A 8 26.66 -11.15 38.83
CA MET A 8 25.44 -11.23 38.04
C MET A 8 24.28 -10.66 38.88
N PHE A 9 24.05 -9.35 38.81
CA PHE A 9 22.83 -8.75 39.33
C PHE A 9 21.69 -9.05 38.34
N PHE A 10 21.00 -10.16 38.56
CA PHE A 10 19.73 -10.46 37.90
C PHE A 10 18.66 -9.57 38.55
N THR A 11 18.72 -8.26 38.27
CA THR A 11 17.61 -7.36 38.56
C THR A 11 16.51 -7.73 37.57
N ILE A 12 15.54 -8.50 38.07
CA ILE A 12 14.24 -8.68 37.44
C ILE A 12 13.61 -7.29 37.41
N CYS A 13 13.93 -6.52 36.37
CA CYS A 13 13.11 -5.43 35.95
C CYS A 13 11.90 -6.12 35.31
N ALA A 14 10.91 -6.44 36.13
CA ALA A 14 9.55 -6.59 35.65
C ALA A 14 9.18 -5.23 35.07
N VAL A 15 9.59 -5.00 33.82
CA VAL A 15 8.96 -4.04 32.95
C VAL A 15 7.54 -4.57 32.86
N PHE A 16 6.67 -4.01 33.70
CA PHE A 16 5.26 -3.98 33.39
C PHE A 16 5.21 -3.40 31.99
N ALA A 17 5.08 -4.27 30.99
CA ALA A 17 4.53 -3.88 29.73
C ALA A 17 3.18 -3.29 30.11
N GLN A 18 3.12 -1.98 30.25
CA GLN A 18 1.86 -1.27 30.17
C GLN A 18 1.31 -1.72 28.84
N ASN A 19 0.34 -2.64 28.87
CA ASN A 19 -0.63 -2.76 27.82
C ASN A 19 -1.26 -1.37 27.79
N GLN A 20 -0.69 -0.49 26.95
CA GLN A 20 -1.32 0.74 26.58
C GLN A 20 -2.60 0.29 25.90
N ASP A 21 -3.68 0.28 26.66
CA ASP A 21 -4.99 -0.07 26.15
C ASP A 21 -5.30 1.04 25.16
N ASP A 22 -5.08 0.70 23.90
CA ASP A 22 -4.84 1.63 22.81
C ASP A 22 -6.22 2.07 22.27
N THR A 23 -7.09 2.46 23.21
CA THR A 23 -8.50 2.74 23.05
C THR A 23 -8.66 4.01 22.24
N ILE A 24 -9.33 3.88 21.08
CA ILE A 24 -9.64 5.04 20.23
C ILE A 24 -10.75 5.83 20.90
N GLU A 25 -10.46 7.04 21.36
CA GLU A 25 -11.46 7.92 21.92
C GLU A 25 -12.30 8.54 20.80
N LEU A 26 -13.52 8.01 20.63
CA LEU A 26 -14.49 8.52 19.66
C LEU A 26 -15.29 9.68 20.24
N THR A 27 -15.56 10.69 19.40
CA THR A 27 -16.48 11.77 19.75
C THR A 27 -17.91 11.25 19.94
N ALA A 28 -18.76 12.02 20.62
CA ALA A 28 -20.17 11.66 20.79
C ALA A 28 -20.88 11.43 19.44
N ILE A 29 -20.56 12.24 18.43
CA ILE A 29 -21.11 12.12 17.08
C ILE A 29 -20.66 10.81 16.41
N GLN A 30 -19.38 10.45 16.54
CA GLN A 30 -18.85 9.20 15.97
C GLN A 30 -19.46 7.96 16.65
N LYS A 31 -19.60 7.97 17.98
CA LYS A 31 -20.25 6.88 18.72
C LYS A 31 -21.70 6.71 18.29
N ALA A 32 -22.47 7.80 18.22
CA ALA A 32 -23.84 7.77 17.75
C ALA A 32 -23.95 7.25 16.31
N TRP A 33 -23.02 7.65 15.44
CA TRP A 33 -22.96 7.16 14.07
C TRP A 33 -22.71 5.65 14.01
N LEU A 34 -21.77 5.10 14.79
CA LEU A 34 -21.50 3.65 14.82
C LEU A 34 -22.72 2.85 15.31
N VAL A 35 -23.45 3.36 16.31
CA VAL A 35 -24.68 2.72 16.80
C VAL A 35 -25.78 2.74 15.72
N ALA A 36 -25.92 3.86 15.00
CA ALA A 36 -26.91 3.99 13.93
C ALA A 36 -26.55 3.18 12.66
N ASN A 37 -25.28 2.81 12.48
CA ASN A 37 -24.76 2.12 11.30
C ASN A 37 -24.09 0.79 11.69
N PRO A 38 -24.85 -0.22 12.16
CA PRO A 38 -24.30 -1.49 12.64
C PRO A 38 -23.67 -2.33 11.52
N LYS A 39 -23.96 -2.00 10.25
CA LYS A 39 -23.43 -2.66 9.07
C LYS A 39 -22.64 -1.66 8.24
N ILE A 40 -21.32 -1.75 8.29
CA ILE A 40 -20.40 -0.91 7.51
C ILE A 40 -19.81 -1.77 6.39
N THR A 41 -20.13 -1.45 5.15
CA THR A 41 -19.74 -2.21 3.97
C THR A 41 -18.36 -1.81 3.46
N MET A 42 -17.49 -2.80 3.25
CA MET A 42 -16.14 -2.60 2.76
C MET A 42 -15.91 -3.43 1.49
N VAL A 43 -15.42 -2.81 0.43
CA VAL A 43 -14.96 -3.52 -0.77
C VAL A 43 -13.45 -3.71 -0.76
N VAL A 44 -13.03 -4.95 -1.02
CA VAL A 44 -11.63 -5.36 -1.13
C VAL A 44 -11.33 -5.74 -2.58
N PRO A 45 -10.52 -4.93 -3.30
CA PRO A 45 -10.10 -5.28 -4.64
C PRO A 45 -9.24 -6.56 -4.66
N LYS A 46 -9.49 -7.44 -5.64
CA LYS A 46 -8.67 -8.64 -5.87
C LYS A 46 -7.25 -8.32 -6.36
N ASN A 47 -6.36 -9.30 -6.20
CA ASN A 47 -5.00 -9.31 -6.75
C ASN A 47 -4.09 -8.18 -6.24
N PHE A 48 -4.27 -7.77 -4.99
CA PHE A 48 -3.35 -6.86 -4.32
C PHE A 48 -2.41 -7.67 -3.40
N PRO A 49 -1.08 -7.48 -3.46
CA PRO A 49 -0.13 -8.21 -2.61
C PRO A 49 -0.40 -8.10 -1.10
N ARG A 50 -1.06 -7.00 -0.69
CA ARG A 50 -1.33 -6.67 0.71
C ARG A 50 -2.74 -7.03 1.17
N SER A 51 -3.60 -7.50 0.26
CA SER A 51 -4.92 -8.03 0.53
C SER A 51 -5.29 -9.09 -0.51
N TYR A 52 -5.06 -10.36 -0.19
CA TYR A 52 -5.20 -11.49 -1.10
C TYR A 52 -6.02 -12.62 -0.50
N LEU A 53 -6.53 -13.49 -1.37
CA LEU A 53 -7.14 -14.75 -0.97
C LEU A 53 -6.05 -15.81 -0.88
N ASN A 54 -5.93 -16.47 0.27
CA ASN A 54 -5.04 -17.61 0.43
C ASN A 54 -5.60 -18.87 -0.28
N LYS A 55 -4.89 -19.99 -0.21
CA LYS A 55 -5.28 -21.24 -0.88
C LYS A 55 -6.64 -21.79 -0.42
N ASP A 56 -7.04 -21.45 0.80
CA ASP A 56 -8.30 -21.88 1.41
C ASP A 56 -9.44 -20.88 1.13
N GLY A 57 -9.19 -19.84 0.32
CA GLY A 57 -10.17 -18.81 0.01
C GLY A 57 -10.41 -17.81 1.15
N LYS A 58 -9.52 -17.76 2.15
CA LYS A 58 -9.59 -16.79 3.25
C LYS A 58 -8.84 -15.51 2.88
N LEU A 59 -9.45 -14.38 3.22
CA LEU A 59 -8.89 -13.06 2.97
C LEU A 59 -7.81 -12.73 4.02
N GLU A 60 -6.59 -12.48 3.55
CA GLU A 60 -5.39 -12.26 4.37
C GLU A 60 -4.50 -11.15 3.77
N GLY A 61 -3.48 -10.76 4.53
CA GLY A 61 -2.50 -9.74 4.14
C GLY A 61 -2.51 -8.53 5.07
N MET A 62 -1.46 -7.71 4.96
CA MET A 62 -1.23 -6.55 5.82
C MET A 62 -2.43 -5.59 5.90
N ASP A 63 -3.06 -5.26 4.77
CA ASP A 63 -4.22 -4.35 4.80
C ASP A 63 -5.38 -5.00 5.57
N ILE A 64 -5.55 -6.32 5.47
CA ILE A 64 -6.61 -7.05 6.16
C ILE A 64 -6.37 -7.06 7.67
N ASP A 65 -5.13 -7.29 8.10
CA ASP A 65 -4.75 -7.23 9.52
C ASP A 65 -4.94 -5.83 10.10
N TYR A 66 -4.61 -4.79 9.32
CA TYR A 66 -4.84 -3.40 9.70
C TYR A 66 -6.34 -3.12 9.94
N PHE A 67 -7.21 -3.55 9.03
CA PHE A 67 -8.66 -3.38 9.21
C PHE A 67 -9.25 -4.28 10.30
N ASN A 68 -8.68 -5.46 10.55
CA ASN A 68 -9.05 -6.30 11.70
C ASN A 68 -8.69 -5.63 13.03
N LEU A 69 -7.57 -4.89 13.09
CA LEU A 69 -7.21 -4.07 14.25
C LEU A 69 -8.21 -2.93 14.46
N ILE A 70 -8.65 -2.27 13.38
CA ILE A 70 -9.70 -1.24 13.45
C ILE A 70 -11.01 -1.84 14.01
N GLU A 71 -11.44 -2.99 13.49
CA GLU A 71 -12.61 -3.71 14.01
C GLU A 71 -12.50 -3.96 15.52
N LYS A 72 -11.34 -4.46 15.98
CA LYS A 72 -11.08 -4.74 17.39
C LYS A 72 -11.14 -3.46 18.25
N LYS A 73 -10.50 -2.38 17.79
CA LYS A 73 -10.42 -1.12 18.56
C LYS A 73 -11.76 -0.38 18.62
N LEU A 74 -12.60 -0.51 17.59
CA LEU A 74 -13.91 0.16 17.52
C LEU A 74 -15.06 -0.73 17.98
N GLY A 75 -14.84 -2.03 18.18
CA GLY A 75 -15.89 -2.98 18.54
C GLY A 75 -16.91 -3.21 17.41
N ILE A 76 -16.48 -3.12 16.14
CA ILE A 76 -17.33 -3.24 14.96
C ILE A 76 -16.92 -4.43 14.08
N LYS A 77 -17.72 -4.71 13.04
CA LYS A 77 -17.38 -5.64 11.97
C LYS A 77 -17.68 -5.01 10.61
N PHE A 78 -16.73 -5.10 9.69
CA PHE A 78 -16.98 -4.72 8.30
C PHE A 78 -17.66 -5.85 7.55
N ASP A 79 -18.68 -5.53 6.75
CA ASP A 79 -19.22 -6.45 5.75
C ASP A 79 -18.34 -6.40 4.50
N LYS A 80 -17.43 -7.38 4.37
CA LYS A 80 -16.36 -7.39 3.36
C LYS A 80 -16.84 -8.07 2.08
N THR A 81 -16.83 -7.36 0.96
CA THR A 81 -17.06 -7.94 -0.38
C THR A 81 -15.81 -7.86 -1.23
N ILE A 82 -15.45 -8.95 -1.91
CA ILE A 82 -14.28 -9.01 -2.78
C ILE A 82 -14.72 -8.78 -4.23
N LEU A 83 -14.12 -7.81 -4.92
CA LEU A 83 -14.46 -7.47 -6.32
C LEU A 83 -13.21 -7.22 -7.17
N GLU A 84 -13.38 -7.27 -8.49
CA GLU A 84 -12.37 -6.76 -9.41
C GLU A 84 -12.16 -5.26 -9.22
N TRP A 85 -10.94 -4.76 -9.41
CA TRP A 85 -10.55 -3.37 -9.13
C TRP A 85 -11.52 -2.33 -9.73
N HIS A 86 -11.87 -2.48 -11.01
CA HIS A 86 -12.75 -1.54 -11.71
C HIS A 86 -14.16 -1.51 -11.10
N SER A 87 -14.71 -2.68 -10.78
CA SER A 87 -16.02 -2.78 -10.13
C SER A 87 -15.99 -2.23 -8.71
N ALA A 88 -14.94 -2.54 -7.94
CA ALA A 88 -14.75 -2.04 -6.58
C ALA A 88 -14.70 -0.51 -6.56
N LEU A 89 -13.86 0.09 -7.41
CA LEU A 89 -13.73 1.54 -7.51
C LEU A 89 -15.04 2.20 -7.94
N LYS A 90 -15.75 1.63 -8.93
CA LYS A 90 -17.03 2.15 -9.40
C LYS A 90 -18.08 2.15 -8.28
N ARG A 91 -18.24 1.05 -7.55
CA ARG A 91 -19.18 0.97 -6.43
C ARG A 91 -18.88 2.01 -5.35
N ALA A 92 -17.61 2.18 -5.01
CA ALA A 92 -17.20 3.18 -4.03
C ALA A 92 -17.48 4.61 -4.51
N MET A 93 -17.17 4.95 -5.77
CA MET A 93 -17.44 6.27 -6.34
C MET A 93 -18.94 6.56 -6.51
N ASN A 94 -19.76 5.51 -6.61
CA ASN A 94 -21.22 5.60 -6.64
C ASN A 94 -21.87 5.59 -5.25
N HIS A 95 -21.07 5.53 -4.17
CA HIS A 95 -21.57 5.41 -2.79
C HIS A 95 -22.41 4.16 -2.52
N GLU A 96 -22.15 3.07 -3.27
CA GLU A 96 -22.80 1.76 -3.08
C GLU A 96 -22.10 0.89 -2.00
N VAL A 97 -21.00 1.38 -1.46
CA VAL A 97 -20.25 0.83 -0.32
C VAL A 97 -19.70 1.98 0.53
N ASP A 98 -19.50 1.75 1.82
CA ASP A 98 -19.00 2.77 2.76
C ASP A 98 -17.48 2.97 2.64
N LEU A 99 -16.76 1.91 2.25
CA LEU A 99 -15.30 1.90 2.22
C LEU A 99 -14.74 1.09 1.05
N ILE A 100 -13.68 1.62 0.44
CA ILE A 100 -12.77 0.88 -0.45
C ILE A 100 -11.34 0.94 0.10
N ILE A 101 -10.67 -0.20 0.14
CA ILE A 101 -9.24 -0.27 0.50
C ILE A 101 -8.37 -0.32 -0.76
N ASN A 102 -7.06 -0.08 -0.62
CA ASN A 102 -6.08 -0.01 -1.73
C ASN A 102 -6.27 1.12 -2.75
N ALA A 103 -7.25 2.00 -2.55
CA ALA A 103 -7.45 3.14 -3.42
C ALA A 103 -6.52 4.31 -3.06
N GLY A 104 -5.45 4.46 -3.84
CA GLY A 104 -4.60 5.64 -3.78
C GLY A 104 -5.33 6.93 -4.20
N LYS A 105 -4.96 8.05 -3.57
CA LYS A 105 -5.49 9.39 -3.87
C LYS A 105 -5.04 9.84 -5.27
N LEU A 106 -6.02 10.16 -6.13
CA LEU A 106 -5.81 10.71 -7.47
C LEU A 106 -6.86 11.79 -7.73
N LYS A 107 -6.49 12.88 -8.42
CA LYS A 107 -7.36 14.04 -8.66
C LYS A 107 -8.76 13.70 -9.18
N TYR A 108 -8.87 12.72 -10.08
CA TYR A 108 -10.17 12.32 -10.65
C TYR A 108 -11.08 11.56 -9.66
N ARG A 109 -10.55 11.08 -8.54
CA ARG A 109 -11.29 10.34 -7.50
C ARG A 109 -11.76 11.24 -6.36
N GLU A 110 -11.06 12.35 -6.13
CA GLU A 110 -11.34 13.28 -5.01
C GLU A 110 -12.77 13.84 -4.98
N PRO A 111 -13.45 14.11 -6.11
CA PRO A 111 -14.84 14.56 -6.06
C PRO A 111 -15.83 13.51 -5.53
N TYR A 112 -15.43 12.24 -5.49
CA TYR A 112 -16.30 11.10 -5.17
C TYR A 112 -15.89 10.37 -3.89
N LEU A 113 -14.63 10.52 -3.46
CA LEU A 113 -14.05 9.76 -2.35
C LEU A 113 -13.32 10.66 -1.36
N ASN A 114 -13.59 10.42 -0.08
CA ASN A 114 -12.76 10.91 1.01
C ASN A 114 -11.64 9.90 1.30
N PHE A 115 -10.40 10.39 1.44
CA PHE A 115 -9.24 9.55 1.70
C PHE A 115 -8.84 9.63 3.17
N SER A 116 -8.50 8.49 3.77
CA SER A 116 -7.91 8.44 5.10
C SER A 116 -6.51 9.07 5.13
N LYS A 117 -5.94 9.21 6.34
CA LYS A 117 -4.51 9.43 6.47
C LYS A 117 -3.76 8.26 5.82
N ILE A 118 -2.63 8.56 5.17
CA ILE A 118 -1.77 7.53 4.60
C ILE A 118 -1.32 6.61 5.73
N TYR A 119 -1.74 5.35 5.68
CA TYR A 119 -1.37 4.32 6.64
C TYR A 119 -0.33 3.35 6.05
N PHE A 120 -0.05 3.46 4.75
CA PHE A 120 0.99 2.69 4.06
C PHE A 120 1.53 3.46 2.86
N ALA A 121 2.85 3.55 2.75
CA ALA A 121 3.55 4.18 1.64
C ALA A 121 4.61 3.22 1.09
N ILE A 122 4.55 2.92 -0.20
CA ILE A 122 5.57 2.11 -0.87
C ILE A 122 6.53 3.07 -1.56
N PRO A 123 7.83 3.02 -1.26
CA PRO A 123 8.81 3.75 -2.05
C PRO A 123 8.77 3.26 -3.49
N GLN A 124 8.65 4.20 -4.42
CA GLN A 124 8.82 3.89 -5.84
C GLN A 124 10.31 3.87 -6.14
N ALA A 125 10.75 2.89 -6.93
CA ALA A 125 12.15 2.71 -7.23
C ALA A 125 12.36 2.58 -8.74
N ILE A 126 13.48 3.14 -9.19
CA ILE A 126 14.00 2.95 -10.54
C ILE A 126 15.11 1.91 -10.43
N VAL A 127 15.06 0.89 -11.28
CA VAL A 127 16.06 -0.17 -11.32
C VAL A 127 16.75 -0.17 -12.68
N THR A 128 18.07 -0.20 -12.67
CA THR A 128 18.95 -0.25 -13.85
C THR A 128 19.89 -1.46 -13.74
N HIS A 129 20.74 -1.66 -14.73
CA HIS A 129 21.90 -2.54 -14.57
C HIS A 129 22.92 -1.94 -13.59
N GLU A 130 23.66 -2.80 -12.88
CA GLU A 130 24.66 -2.39 -11.88
C GLU A 130 25.77 -1.50 -12.47
N ASN A 131 26.06 -1.63 -13.76
CA ASN A 131 27.10 -0.86 -14.44
C ASN A 131 26.62 0.51 -14.96
N GLU A 132 25.35 0.84 -14.76
CA GLU A 132 24.82 2.14 -15.18
C GLU A 132 25.16 3.22 -14.15
N PRO A 133 25.37 4.48 -14.59
CA PRO A 133 25.57 5.60 -13.68
C PRO A 133 24.42 5.75 -12.69
N GLU A 134 24.73 6.26 -11.50
CA GLU A 134 23.72 6.59 -10.49
C GLU A 134 22.75 7.64 -11.05
N ILE A 135 21.46 7.40 -10.85
CA ILE A 135 20.39 8.33 -11.22
C ILE A 135 20.11 9.21 -10.01
N SER A 136 20.50 10.48 -10.09
CA SER A 136 20.34 11.44 -9.00
C SER A 136 19.09 12.31 -9.17
N ASP A 137 18.67 12.52 -10.42
CA ASP A 137 17.49 13.27 -10.79
C ASP A 137 16.72 12.55 -11.89
N ILE A 138 15.40 12.71 -11.91
CA ILE A 138 14.55 12.08 -12.92
C ILE A 138 14.82 12.60 -14.34
N ASN A 139 15.39 13.79 -14.49
CA ASN A 139 15.83 14.35 -15.77
C ASN A 139 17.03 13.58 -16.35
N ASP A 140 17.80 12.83 -15.55
CA ASP A 140 18.87 11.94 -16.03
C ASP A 140 18.31 10.83 -16.96
N LEU A 141 17.00 10.57 -16.86
CA LEU A 141 16.28 9.61 -17.70
C LEU A 141 15.78 10.20 -19.03
N CYS A 142 15.95 11.50 -19.28
CA CYS A 142 15.54 12.10 -20.54
C CYS A 142 16.23 11.40 -21.73
N GLY A 143 15.45 11.08 -22.76
CA GLY A 143 15.91 10.35 -23.94
C GLY A 143 16.07 8.83 -23.74
N LYS A 144 16.12 8.34 -22.49
CA LYS A 144 16.16 6.92 -22.13
C LYS A 144 14.78 6.28 -22.26
N LYS A 145 14.77 4.95 -22.40
CA LYS A 145 13.54 4.16 -22.46
C LYS A 145 13.28 3.49 -21.11
N ILE A 146 12.12 3.75 -20.52
CA ILE A 146 11.78 3.31 -19.16
C ILE A 146 10.58 2.36 -19.21
N ALA A 147 10.75 1.14 -18.69
CA ALA A 147 9.70 0.13 -18.60
C ALA A 147 8.82 0.38 -17.36
N LEU A 148 7.50 0.33 -17.55
CA LEU A 148 6.54 0.51 -16.46
C LEU A 148 5.17 -0.09 -16.80
N HIS A 149 4.33 -0.30 -15.79
CA HIS A 149 2.97 -0.80 -16.01
C HIS A 149 2.11 0.24 -16.73
N ARG A 150 1.47 -0.14 -17.85
CA ARG A 150 0.79 0.75 -18.79
C ARG A 150 -0.30 1.64 -18.18
N GLU A 151 -1.01 1.11 -17.19
CA GLU A 151 -2.13 1.77 -16.50
C GLU A 151 -1.74 2.42 -15.17
N SER A 152 -0.45 2.40 -14.81
CA SER A 152 0.03 2.95 -13.55
C SER A 152 -0.09 4.48 -13.50
N SER A 153 -0.22 5.01 -12.28
CA SER A 153 -0.09 6.45 -12.02
C SER A 153 1.29 6.98 -12.46
N ARG A 154 2.34 6.15 -12.38
CA ARG A 154 3.70 6.44 -12.87
C ARG A 154 3.71 6.72 -14.37
N ALA A 155 3.04 5.88 -15.18
CA ALA A 155 2.92 6.09 -16.63
C ALA A 155 2.36 7.47 -16.95
N LYS A 156 1.26 7.84 -16.27
CA LYS A 156 0.58 9.12 -16.46
C LYS A 156 1.43 10.29 -15.97
N PHE A 157 2.13 10.11 -14.85
CA PHE A 157 3.01 11.12 -14.27
C PHE A 157 4.20 11.44 -15.19
N LEU A 158 4.92 10.43 -15.67
CA LEU A 158 6.06 10.64 -16.58
C LEU A 158 5.60 11.21 -17.92
N GLN A 159 4.52 10.67 -18.50
CA GLN A 159 4.01 11.16 -19.78
C GLN A 159 3.61 12.65 -19.72
N LYS A 160 3.10 13.11 -18.57
CA LYS A 160 2.67 14.50 -18.39
C LYS A 160 3.82 15.45 -18.07
N ASN A 161 4.72 15.06 -17.16
CA ASN A 161 5.71 15.98 -16.60
C ASN A 161 7.10 15.84 -17.22
N TYR A 162 7.41 14.69 -17.85
CA TYR A 162 8.71 14.37 -18.42
C TYR A 162 8.57 13.76 -19.83
N PRO A 163 8.02 14.51 -20.81
CA PRO A 163 7.80 14.00 -22.17
C PRO A 163 9.10 13.64 -22.90
N CYS A 164 10.26 14.09 -22.40
CA CYS A 164 11.58 13.68 -22.88
C CYS A 164 11.86 12.18 -22.64
N ILE A 165 11.19 11.53 -21.68
CA ILE A 165 11.40 10.13 -21.31
C ILE A 165 10.55 9.22 -22.23
N LYS A 166 11.18 8.22 -22.84
CA LYS A 166 10.47 7.26 -23.71
C LYS A 166 9.87 6.15 -22.85
N LEU A 167 8.55 5.96 -22.91
CA LEU A 167 7.88 4.95 -22.06
C LEU A 167 7.72 3.62 -22.80
N LEU A 168 8.24 2.54 -22.21
CA LEU A 168 7.92 1.15 -22.58
C LEU A 168 6.79 0.65 -21.65
N LYS A 169 5.56 0.71 -22.15
CA LYS A 169 4.36 0.34 -21.39
C LYS A 169 4.13 -1.18 -21.45
N VAL A 170 4.22 -1.88 -20.31
CA VAL A 170 4.01 -3.33 -20.19
C VAL A 170 2.82 -3.66 -19.26
N THR A 171 2.46 -4.94 -19.14
CA THR A 171 1.27 -5.40 -18.40
C THR A 171 1.56 -6.15 -17.10
N SER A 172 2.83 -6.46 -16.79
CA SER A 172 3.18 -7.12 -15.53
C SER A 172 4.49 -6.59 -14.94
N LYS A 173 4.64 -6.68 -13.61
CA LYS A 173 5.87 -6.33 -12.89
C LYS A 173 7.07 -7.16 -13.38
N LYS A 174 6.82 -8.44 -13.71
CA LYS A 174 7.83 -9.35 -14.28
C LYS A 174 8.35 -8.84 -15.63
N ASP A 175 7.47 -8.32 -16.49
CA ASP A 175 7.87 -7.76 -17.77
C ASP A 175 8.67 -6.46 -17.63
N ILE A 176 8.45 -5.68 -16.57
CA ILE A 176 9.25 -4.49 -16.26
C ILE A 176 10.70 -4.92 -16.01
N LEU A 177 10.92 -5.87 -15.10
CA LEU A 177 12.26 -6.38 -14.76
C LEU A 177 12.92 -7.05 -15.97
N TYR A 178 12.20 -7.91 -16.69
CA TYR A 178 12.72 -8.54 -17.90
C TYR A 178 13.06 -7.55 -19.00
N SER A 179 12.37 -6.42 -19.08
CA SER A 179 12.73 -5.39 -20.05
C SER A 179 14.08 -4.76 -19.76
N VAL A 180 14.45 -4.63 -18.48
CA VAL A 180 15.79 -4.18 -18.07
C VAL A 180 16.81 -5.27 -18.38
N VAL A 181 16.62 -6.48 -17.84
CA VAL A 181 17.54 -7.62 -18.01
C VAL A 181 17.86 -7.92 -19.48
N MET A 182 16.86 -7.80 -20.36
CA MET A 182 17.00 -8.08 -21.79
C MET A 182 17.42 -6.86 -22.61
N ASN A 183 17.87 -5.76 -21.97
CA ASN A 183 18.25 -4.51 -22.61
C ASN A 183 17.17 -3.89 -23.52
N LYS A 184 15.88 -4.21 -23.27
CA LYS A 184 14.74 -3.62 -23.98
C LYS A 184 14.39 -2.23 -23.45
N ALA A 185 14.76 -1.94 -22.21
CA ALA A 185 14.64 -0.66 -21.54
C ALA A 185 15.91 -0.37 -20.74
N TYR A 186 16.23 0.91 -20.60
CA TYR A 186 17.34 1.40 -19.79
C TYR A 186 17.09 1.17 -18.29
N ALA A 187 15.85 1.44 -17.86
CA ALA A 187 15.44 1.25 -16.48
C ALA A 187 14.00 0.73 -16.39
N GLY A 188 13.69 0.11 -15.26
CA GLY A 188 12.33 -0.23 -14.84
C GLY A 188 11.87 0.73 -13.76
N PHE A 189 10.64 1.22 -13.81
CA PHE A 189 10.07 2.09 -12.78
C PHE A 189 8.81 1.47 -12.18
N ASP A 190 8.95 0.94 -10.97
CA ASP A 190 7.85 0.34 -10.23
C ASP A 190 8.05 0.40 -8.71
N ASN A 191 7.06 -0.11 -8.01
CA ASN A 191 7.15 -0.46 -6.61
C ASN A 191 7.76 -1.88 -6.58
N PHE A 192 9.03 -2.05 -6.19
CA PHE A 192 9.67 -3.37 -6.10
C PHE A 192 9.50 -3.98 -4.70
N ASP A 193 8.29 -3.88 -4.16
CA ASP A 193 7.86 -4.65 -3.01
C ASP A 193 7.86 -6.15 -3.38
N SER A 194 8.67 -6.91 -2.64
CA SER A 194 8.83 -8.38 -2.71
C SER A 194 7.62 -9.12 -2.18
#